data_AF-A0A956TF35-F1
#
_entry.id   AF-A0A956TF35-F1
#
_cell.length_a   1.000
_cell.length_b   1.000
_cell.length_c   1.000
_cell.angle_alpha   90.00
_cell.angle_beta   90.00
_cell.angle_gamma   90.00
#
_symmetry.space_group_name_H-M   'P 1'
#
loop_
_entity.id
_entity.type
_entity.pdbx_description
1 polymer ?
#
loop_
_entity_poly.entity_id
_entity_poly.type
_entity_poly.pdbx_seq_one_letter_code
_entity_poly.pdbx_strand_id
1 'polypeptide(L)'
;MADPNWTSLLPPLLAIVLAVWTRQVFVALGAGIWLGGCLISHGHPLAGAQVAIDLIVKVLEDGDNARVVLFTFVIGALIGTVESCGGVKGFINWIDDSGWMTSPRRAQLLVWLTGVLIFIESNITILVAGALARPLFDRFKISRERLAYLIDSTAAPVCMLIPLNAW
;
A
#
# COMPACT_ATOMS: atom_id res chain seq x y z
N MET A 1 35.06 -3.17 -4.29
CA MET A 1 33.90 -2.47 -4.87
C MET A 1 33.15 -3.50 -5.67
N ALA A 2 31.91 -3.82 -5.30
CA ALA A 2 31.13 -4.81 -6.05
C ALA A 2 30.70 -4.15 -7.35
N ASP A 3 31.33 -4.54 -8.46
CA ASP A 3 30.92 -4.09 -9.78
C ASP A 3 29.45 -4.49 -10.01
N PRO A 4 28.63 -3.60 -10.61
CA PRO A 4 27.24 -3.93 -10.92
C PRO A 4 27.21 -5.08 -11.93
N ASN A 5 27.05 -6.30 -11.40
CA ASN A 5 26.91 -7.53 -12.16
C ASN A 5 25.42 -7.80 -12.37
N TRP A 6 25.07 -8.51 -13.45
CA TRP A 6 23.69 -8.89 -13.78
C TRP A 6 22.99 -9.64 -12.63
N THR A 7 23.76 -10.30 -11.77
CA THR A 7 23.29 -10.99 -10.57
C THR A 7 22.52 -10.08 -9.59
N SER A 8 22.75 -8.77 -9.61
CA SER A 8 22.01 -7.80 -8.77
C SER A 8 20.53 -7.68 -9.15
N LEU A 9 20.14 -8.11 -10.35
CA LEU A 9 18.74 -8.15 -10.78
C LEU A 9 18.00 -9.42 -10.30
N LEU A 10 18.73 -10.44 -9.84
CA LEU A 10 18.11 -11.70 -9.42
C LEU A 10 17.19 -11.54 -8.19
N PRO A 11 17.57 -10.83 -7.11
CA PRO A 11 16.67 -10.63 -5.96
C PRO A 11 15.33 -9.97 -6.30
N PRO A 12 15.27 -8.82 -7.01
CA PRO A 12 13.99 -8.19 -7.35
C PRO A 12 13.20 -9.04 -8.37
N LEU A 13 13.86 -9.68 -9.33
CA LEU A 13 13.17 -10.54 -10.29
C LEU A 13 12.54 -11.76 -9.61
N LEU A 14 13.26 -12.41 -8.69
CA LEU A 14 12.72 -13.50 -7.87
C LEU A 14 11.51 -13.02 -7.08
N ALA A 15 11.60 -11.87 -6.42
CA ALA A 15 10.50 -11.31 -5.63
C ALA A 15 9.26 -11.05 -6.51
N ILE A 16 9.42 -10.46 -7.70
CA ILE A 16 8.29 -10.21 -8.61
C ILE A 16 7.64 -11.53 -9.06
N VAL A 17 8.45 -12.49 -9.54
CA VAL A 17 7.95 -13.78 -10.03
C VAL A 17 7.23 -14.55 -8.92
N LEU A 18 7.83 -14.62 -7.72
CA LEU A 18 7.21 -15.28 -6.58
C LEU A 18 5.95 -14.57 -6.11
N ALA A 19 5.91 -13.23 -6.12
CA ALA A 19 4.72 -12.49 -5.71
C ALA A 19 3.54 -12.76 -6.65
N VAL A 20 3.79 -12.82 -7.97
CA VAL A 20 2.76 -13.13 -8.97
C VAL A 20 2.31 -14.58 -8.90
N TRP A 21 3.24 -15.52 -8.74
CA TRP A 21 2.93 -16.95 -8.73
C TRP A 21 2.28 -17.42 -7.43
N THR A 22 2.86 -17.06 -6.28
CA THR A 22 2.37 -17.48 -4.97
C THR A 22 1.20 -16.62 -4.47
N ARG A 23 1.02 -15.43 -5.04
CA ARG A 23 0.09 -14.39 -4.54
C ARG A 23 0.35 -14.02 -3.07
N GLN A 24 1.58 -14.23 -2.58
CA GLN A 24 2.01 -13.94 -1.22
C GLN A 24 3.20 -12.96 -1.23
N VAL A 25 2.90 -11.68 -1.07
CA VAL A 25 3.90 -10.61 -1.14
C VAL A 25 4.98 -10.75 -0.06
N PHE A 26 4.61 -11.06 1.18
CA PHE A 26 5.57 -11.19 2.29
C PHE A 26 6.59 -12.30 2.05
N VAL A 27 6.14 -13.46 1.56
CA VAL A 27 7.02 -14.59 1.24
C VAL A 27 7.95 -14.24 0.08
N ALA A 28 7.41 -13.58 -0.94
CA ALA A 28 8.18 -13.17 -2.10
C ALA A 28 9.26 -12.13 -1.77
N LEU A 29 8.94 -11.12 -0.96
CA LEU A 29 9.90 -10.14 -0.46
C LEU A 29 10.97 -10.80 0.43
N GLY A 30 10.56 -11.68 1.35
CA GLY A 30 11.50 -12.42 2.19
C GLY A 30 12.47 -13.28 1.38
N ALA A 31 11.99 -13.98 0.36
CA ALA A 31 12.83 -14.76 -0.54
C ALA A 31 13.79 -13.88 -1.35
N GLY A 32 13.34 -12.71 -1.80
CA GLY A 32 14.19 -11.71 -2.46
C GLY A 32 15.31 -11.20 -1.56
N ILE A 33 15.00 -10.78 -0.33
CA ILE A 33 16.00 -10.32 0.65
C ILE A 33 16.99 -11.44 0.98
N TRP A 34 16.50 -12.68 1.16
CA TRP A 34 17.35 -13.84 1.40
C TRP A 34 18.30 -14.12 0.23
N LEU A 35 17.79 -14.09 -1.01
CA LEU A 35 18.64 -14.26 -2.19
C LEU A 35 19.69 -13.12 -2.31
N GLY A 36 19.29 -11.88 -2.01
CA GLY A 36 20.22 -10.75 -1.92
C GLY A 36 21.31 -10.97 -0.87
N GLY A 37 20.94 -11.45 0.32
CA GLY A 37 21.87 -11.83 1.37
C GLY A 37 22.83 -12.95 0.92
N CYS A 38 22.32 -13.98 0.23
CA CYS A 38 23.15 -15.06 -0.31
C CYS A 38 24.18 -14.54 -1.32
N LEU A 39 23.80 -13.58 -2.18
CA LEU A 39 24.72 -12.96 -3.14
C LEU A 39 25.83 -12.16 -2.43
N ILE A 40 25.50 -11.44 -1.35
CA ILE A 40 26.47 -10.73 -0.52
C ILE A 40 27.42 -11.72 0.18
N SER A 41 26.90 -12.86 0.64
CA SER A 41 27.66 -13.92 1.30
C SER A 41 28.32 -14.92 0.34
N HIS A 42 28.63 -14.52 -0.90
CA HIS A 42 29.30 -15.36 -1.91
C HIS A 42 28.62 -16.73 -2.17
N GLY A 43 27.29 -16.80 -2.08
CA GLY A 43 26.50 -17.99 -2.35
C GLY A 43 26.25 -18.89 -1.14
N HIS A 44 26.70 -18.53 0.06
CA HIS A 44 26.46 -19.31 1.28
C HIS A 44 25.04 -19.09 1.83
N PRO A 45 24.15 -20.09 1.84
CA PRO A 45 22.73 -19.89 2.18
C PRO A 45 22.47 -19.53 3.65
N LEU A 46 23.25 -20.13 4.56
CA LEU A 46 23.12 -19.89 6.00
C LEU A 46 23.61 -18.48 6.38
N ALA A 47 24.77 -18.09 5.84
CA ALA A 47 25.32 -16.75 6.03
C ALA A 47 24.43 -15.69 5.37
N GLY A 48 23.85 -16.00 4.20
CA GLY A 48 22.89 -15.12 3.54
C GLY A 48 21.61 -14.89 4.32
N ALA A 49 21.13 -15.88 5.09
CA ALA A 49 20.01 -15.71 6.01
C ALA A 49 20.35 -14.76 7.16
N GLN A 50 21.56 -14.85 7.72
CA GLN A 50 22.02 -13.91 8.74
C GLN A 50 22.08 -12.49 8.18
N VAL A 51 22.68 -12.30 7.00
CA VAL A 51 22.73 -10.99 6.32
C VAL A 51 21.33 -10.45 6.03
N ALA A 52 20.40 -11.30 5.61
CA ALA A 52 19.01 -10.90 5.36
C ALA A 52 18.33 -10.36 6.62
N ILE A 53 18.54 -11.01 7.77
CA ILE A 53 18.03 -10.53 9.07
C ILE A 53 18.70 -9.21 9.44
N ASP A 54 20.02 -9.12 9.31
CA ASP A 54 20.77 -7.89 9.63
C ASP A 54 20.32 -6.71 8.77
N LEU A 55 20.01 -6.94 7.49
CA LEU A 55 19.46 -5.92 6.60
C LEU A 55 18.09 -5.42 7.06
N ILE A 56 17.21 -6.31 7.51
CA ILE A 56 15.89 -5.94 8.06
C ILE A 56 16.06 -5.10 9.33
N VAL A 57 16.95 -5.51 10.23
CA VAL A 57 17.26 -4.77 11.46
C VAL A 57 17.81 -3.38 11.12
N LYS A 58 18.74 -3.29 10.17
CA LYS A 58 19.35 -2.04 9.75
C LYS A 58 18.35 -1.03 9.17
N VAL A 59 17.31 -1.49 8.47
CA VAL A 59 16.23 -0.61 8.00
C VAL A 59 15.44 -0.03 9.16
N LEU A 60 15.25 -0.78 10.25
CA LEU A 60 14.57 -0.30 11.45
C LEU A 60 15.45 0.57 12.35
N GLU A 61 16.77 0.44 12.27
CA GLU A 61 17.72 1.33 12.97
C GLU A 61 17.78 2.73 12.35
N ASP A 62 17.46 2.84 11.06
CA ASP A 62 17.39 4.12 10.37
C ASP A 62 16.18 4.93 10.88
N GLY A 63 16.47 6.09 11.47
CA GLY A 63 15.47 6.91 12.14
C GLY A 63 14.37 7.43 11.21
N ASP A 64 14.65 7.62 9.92
CA ASP A 64 13.65 8.10 8.96
C ASP A 64 12.73 6.94 8.54
N ASN A 65 13.30 5.78 8.21
CA ASN A 65 12.52 4.57 7.91
C ASN A 65 11.65 4.13 9.10
N ALA A 66 12.19 4.19 10.33
CA ALA A 66 11.44 3.85 11.54
C ALA A 66 10.24 4.79 11.77
N ARG A 67 10.41 6.10 11.49
CA ARG A 67 9.29 7.07 11.56
C ARG A 67 8.21 6.76 10.54
N VAL A 68 8.58 6.40 9.30
CA VAL A 68 7.60 5.99 8.27
C VAL A 68 6.81 4.78 8.73
N VAL A 69 7.49 3.73 9.22
CA VAL A 69 6.81 2.52 9.74
C VAL A 69 5.85 2.87 10.88
N LEU A 70 6.30 3.67 11.85
CA LEU A 70 5.46 4.09 12.98
C LEU A 70 4.24 4.89 12.51
N PHE A 71 4.42 5.82 11.57
CA PHE A 71 3.35 6.62 10.99
C PHE A 71 2.31 5.74 10.29
N THR A 72 2.76 4.77 9.48
CA THR A 72 1.86 3.80 8.84
C THR A 72 1.05 3.00 9.87
N PHE A 73 1.66 2.58 10.98
CA PHE A 73 0.94 1.88 12.05
C PHE A 73 -0.13 2.76 12.72
N VAL A 74 0.20 4.01 13.03
CA VAL A 74 -0.75 4.96 13.66
C VAL A 74 -1.95 5.21 12.75
N ILE A 75 -1.72 5.41 11.45
CA ILE A 75 -2.80 5.62 10.49
C ILE A 75 -3.62 4.35 10.31
N GLY A 76 -2.98 3.18 10.22
CA GLY A 76 -3.68 1.89 10.20
C GLY A 76 -4.59 1.71 11.42
N ALA A 77 -4.11 2.06 12.62
CA ALA A 77 -4.89 2.01 13.86
C ALA A 77 -6.06 3.02 13.85
N LEU A 78 -5.84 4.24 13.34
CA LEU A 78 -6.88 5.25 13.18
C LEU A 78 -8.00 4.76 12.25
N ILE A 79 -7.63 4.27 11.06
CA ILE A 79 -8.58 3.73 10.08
C ILE A 79 -9.35 2.55 10.69
N GLY A 80 -8.64 1.60 11.31
CA GLY A 80 -9.26 0.46 11.97
C GLY A 80 -10.23 0.88 13.09
N THR A 81 -9.91 1.93 13.84
CA THR A 81 -10.81 2.49 14.87
C THR A 81 -12.05 3.12 14.26
N VAL A 82 -11.91 3.92 13.19
CA VAL A 82 -13.03 4.54 12.48
C VAL A 82 -13.95 3.49 11.85
N GLU A 83 -13.38 2.41 11.29
CA GLU A 83 -14.15 1.27 10.79
C GLU A 83 -14.89 0.53 11.91
N SER A 84 -14.21 0.27 13.03
CA SER A 84 -14.75 -0.48 14.18
C SER A 84 -15.88 0.28 14.89
N CYS A 85 -15.76 1.60 15.04
CA CYS A 85 -16.82 2.45 15.58
C CYS A 85 -18.00 2.64 14.61
N GLY A 86 -17.93 2.07 13.40
CA GLY A 86 -18.97 2.22 12.38
C GLY A 86 -19.01 3.60 11.74
N GLY A 87 -17.98 4.44 11.91
CA GLY A 87 -17.92 5.79 11.35
C GLY A 87 -18.02 5.78 9.82
N VAL A 88 -17.36 4.82 9.16
CA VAL A 88 -17.49 4.60 7.70
C VAL A 88 -18.94 4.27 7.31
N LYS A 89 -19.60 3.36 8.03
CA LYS A 89 -20.99 2.98 7.75
C LYS A 89 -21.96 4.12 8.04
N GLY A 90 -21.76 4.86 9.13
CA GLY A 90 -22.57 6.04 9.50
C GLY A 90 -22.43 7.17 8.48
N PHE A 91 -21.23 7.43 7.99
CA PHE A 91 -21.00 8.41 6.93
C PHE A 91 -21.70 8.02 5.62
N ILE A 92 -21.65 6.73 5.26
CA ILE A 92 -22.35 6.21 4.08
C ILE A 92 -23.87 6.33 4.24
N ASN A 93 -24.41 5.97 5.40
CA ASN A 93 -25.85 6.12 5.68
C ASN A 93 -26.28 7.58 5.63
N TRP A 94 -25.49 8.49 6.21
CA TRP A 94 -25.77 9.93 6.16
C TRP A 94 -25.77 10.49 4.73
N ILE A 95 -24.80 10.07 3.89
CA ILE A 95 -24.78 10.42 2.47
C ILE A 95 -25.99 9.83 1.73
N ASP A 96 -26.41 8.63 2.09
CA ASP A 96 -27.57 7.99 1.47
C ASP A 96 -28.87 8.73 1.83
N ASP A 97 -29.05 9.03 3.11
CA ASP A 97 -30.17 9.80 3.65
C ASP A 97 -30.24 11.22 3.09
N SER A 98 -29.08 11.81 2.74
CA SER A 98 -29.00 13.13 2.10
C SER A 98 -29.55 13.14 0.65
N GLY A 99 -29.88 11.98 0.08
CA GLY A 99 -30.38 11.85 -1.30
C GLY A 99 -29.33 12.18 -2.37
N TRP A 100 -28.06 12.37 -2.00
CA TRP A 100 -26.97 12.59 -2.95
C TRP A 100 -26.59 11.31 -3.68
N MET A 101 -26.66 10.15 -3.02
CA MET A 101 -26.14 8.90 -3.56
C MET A 101 -27.17 8.12 -4.40
N THR A 102 -27.55 8.68 -5.54
CA THR A 102 -28.60 8.12 -6.41
C THR A 102 -28.09 7.34 -7.63
N SER A 103 -26.79 7.43 -7.93
CA SER A 103 -26.23 6.89 -9.17
C SER A 103 -24.82 6.30 -8.98
N PRO A 104 -24.48 5.21 -9.71
CA PRO A 104 -23.12 4.66 -9.77
C PRO A 104 -22.06 5.71 -10.17
N ARG A 105 -22.45 6.73 -10.95
CA ARG A 105 -21.54 7.83 -11.33
C ARG A 105 -21.19 8.70 -10.14
N ARG A 106 -22.14 8.98 -9.24
CA ARG A 106 -21.91 9.79 -8.04
C ARG A 106 -21.06 9.05 -7.02
N ALA A 107 -21.24 7.73 -6.90
CA ALA A 107 -20.35 6.90 -6.09
C ALA A 107 -18.90 6.96 -6.60
N GLN A 108 -18.67 6.83 -7.91
CA GLN A 108 -17.33 6.97 -8.50
C GLN A 108 -16.75 8.38 -8.32
N LEU A 109 -17.57 9.42 -8.45
CA LEU A 109 -17.16 10.81 -8.22
C LEU A 109 -16.72 11.03 -6.78
N LEU A 110 -17.42 10.44 -5.80
CA LEU A 110 -17.07 10.55 -4.40
C LEU A 110 -15.70 9.92 -4.12
N VAL A 111 -15.43 8.72 -4.65
CA VAL A 111 -14.11 8.09 -4.55
C VAL A 111 -13.01 8.95 -5.18
N TRP A 112 -13.29 9.49 -6.36
CA TRP A 112 -12.35 10.37 -7.04
C TRP A 112 -12.06 11.64 -6.23
N LEU A 113 -13.09 12.30 -5.69
CA LEU A 113 -12.94 13.46 -4.82
C LEU A 113 -12.18 13.13 -3.53
N THR A 114 -12.48 12.00 -2.90
CA THR A 114 -11.75 11.55 -1.70
C THR A 114 -10.27 11.36 -1.98
N GLY A 115 -9.91 10.75 -3.11
CA GLY A 115 -8.51 10.58 -3.53
C GLY A 115 -7.81 11.89 -3.88
N VAL A 116 -8.55 12.91 -4.35
CA VAL A 116 -8.00 14.25 -4.62
C VAL A 116 -7.84 15.07 -3.33
N LEU A 117 -8.79 14.96 -2.39
CA LEU A 117 -8.81 15.75 -1.16
C LEU A 117 -7.85 15.23 -0.10
N ILE A 118 -7.69 13.91 -0.03
CA ILE A 118 -6.74 13.25 0.87
C ILE A 118 -5.48 13.04 0.04
N PHE A 119 -4.57 14.01 -0.01
CA PHE A 119 -3.33 13.93 -0.79
C PHE A 119 -2.07 13.81 0.09
N ILE A 120 -2.23 13.44 1.36
CA ILE A 120 -1.15 13.42 2.35
C ILE A 120 -0.04 12.43 1.96
N GLU A 121 -0.41 11.19 1.67
CA GLU A 121 0.47 10.09 1.29
C GLU A 121 -0.33 9.08 0.44
N SER A 122 0.27 8.49 -0.59
CA SER A 122 -0.43 7.60 -1.53
C SER A 122 -1.02 6.36 -0.82
N ASN A 123 -0.30 5.73 0.12
CA ASN A 123 -0.78 4.56 0.84
C ASN A 123 -1.99 4.86 1.72
N ILE A 124 -1.95 5.97 2.46
CA ILE A 124 -3.04 6.41 3.34
C ILE A 124 -4.29 6.71 2.52
N THR A 125 -4.09 7.43 1.42
CA THR A 125 -5.17 7.79 0.49
C THR A 125 -5.85 6.54 -0.05
N ILE A 126 -5.06 5.52 -0.45
CA ILE A 126 -5.58 4.24 -0.93
C ILE A 126 -6.39 3.52 0.16
N LEU A 127 -5.88 3.48 1.40
CA LEU A 127 -6.54 2.81 2.51
C LEU A 127 -7.86 3.50 2.88
N VAL A 128 -7.86 4.83 3.04
CA VAL A 128 -9.05 5.61 3.43
C VAL A 128 -10.10 5.61 2.32
N ALA A 129 -9.70 5.90 1.07
CA ALA A 129 -10.62 5.87 -0.06
C ALA A 129 -11.19 4.46 -0.27
N GLY A 130 -10.37 3.41 -0.09
CA GLY A 130 -10.81 2.02 -0.14
C GLY A 130 -11.86 1.69 0.92
N ALA A 131 -11.60 2.04 2.18
CA ALA A 131 -12.53 1.82 3.29
C ALA A 131 -13.88 2.51 3.05
N LEU A 132 -13.86 3.77 2.63
CA LEU A 132 -15.07 4.56 2.36
C LEU A 132 -15.84 4.06 1.13
N ALA A 133 -15.13 3.66 0.07
CA ALA A 133 -15.73 3.34 -1.21
C ALA A 133 -16.27 1.91 -1.32
N ARG A 134 -15.67 0.95 -0.60
CA ARG A 134 -16.02 -0.48 -0.69
C ARG A 134 -17.53 -0.72 -0.53
N PRO A 135 -18.21 -0.21 0.53
CA PRO A 135 -19.63 -0.51 0.72
C PRO A 135 -20.52 0.17 -0.34
N LEU A 136 -20.11 1.33 -0.85
CA LEU A 136 -20.81 2.04 -1.92
C LEU A 136 -20.72 1.28 -3.25
N PHE A 137 -19.53 0.79 -3.60
CA PHE A 137 -19.32 0.00 -4.83
C PHE A 137 -20.04 -1.33 -4.77
N ASP A 138 -20.02 -2.00 -3.61
CA ASP A 138 -20.77 -3.25 -3.39
C ASP A 138 -22.29 -3.02 -3.56
N ARG A 139 -22.84 -1.91 -3.05
CA ARG A 139 -24.27 -1.55 -3.21
C ARG A 139 -24.66 -1.31 -4.68
N PHE A 140 -23.85 -0.57 -5.43
CA PHE A 140 -24.10 -0.30 -6.86
C PHE A 140 -23.66 -1.43 -7.79
N LYS A 141 -23.20 -2.58 -7.25
CA LYS A 141 -22.69 -3.73 -8.00
C LYS A 141 -21.58 -3.34 -8.99
N ILE A 142 -20.67 -2.45 -8.56
CA ILE A 142 -19.52 -2.03 -9.35
C ILE A 142 -18.36 -2.98 -9.05
N SER A 143 -17.64 -3.40 -10.08
CA SER A 143 -16.47 -4.28 -10.02
C SER A 143 -15.37 -3.74 -9.09
N ARG A 144 -14.73 -4.60 -8.29
CA ARG A 144 -13.63 -4.24 -7.37
C ARG A 144 -12.39 -3.75 -8.11
N GLU A 145 -12.19 -4.24 -9.32
CA GLU A 145 -11.13 -3.86 -10.24
C GLU A 145 -11.24 -2.38 -10.63
N ARG A 146 -12.47 -1.92 -10.91
CA ARG A 146 -12.75 -0.51 -11.21
C ARG A 146 -12.57 0.40 -9.99
N LEU A 147 -12.87 -0.11 -8.79
CA LEU A 147 -12.58 0.61 -7.56
C LEU A 147 -11.08 0.81 -7.38
N ALA A 148 -10.31 -0.29 -7.49
CA ALA A 148 -8.86 -0.24 -7.39
C ALA A 148 -8.25 0.72 -8.43
N TYR A 149 -8.73 0.65 -9.68
CA TYR A 149 -8.29 1.56 -10.75
C TYR A 149 -8.55 3.03 -10.41
N LEU A 150 -9.75 3.38 -9.93
CA LEU A 150 -10.08 4.77 -9.58
C LEU A 150 -9.26 5.31 -8.40
N ILE A 151 -9.05 4.48 -7.39
CA ILE A 151 -8.23 4.83 -6.23
C ILE A 151 -6.77 5.02 -6.66
N ASP A 152 -6.20 4.09 -7.41
CA ASP A 152 -4.80 4.16 -7.84
C ASP A 152 -4.54 5.35 -8.79
N SER A 153 -5.45 5.57 -9.75
CA SER A 153 -5.38 6.68 -10.70
C SER A 153 -5.57 8.06 -10.08
N THR A 154 -5.99 8.15 -8.82
CA THR A 154 -6.13 9.43 -8.09
C THR A 154 -5.07 9.58 -7.02
N ALA A 155 -4.84 8.56 -6.21
CA ALA A 155 -3.86 8.59 -5.13
C ALA A 155 -2.43 8.84 -5.63
N ALA A 156 -1.96 8.11 -6.64
CA ALA A 156 -0.58 8.26 -7.10
C ALA A 156 -0.32 9.59 -7.85
N PRO A 157 -1.15 10.04 -8.81
CA PRO A 157 -0.88 11.28 -9.54
C PRO A 157 -1.10 12.54 -8.70
N VAL A 158 -2.11 12.58 -7.84
CA VAL A 158 -2.39 13.78 -7.02
C VAL A 158 -1.29 13.97 -5.98
N CYS A 159 -0.85 12.89 -5.32
CA CYS A 159 0.31 12.91 -4.44
C CYS A 159 1.64 13.15 -5.18
N MET A 160 1.69 13.12 -6.51
CA MET A 160 2.87 13.58 -7.27
C MET A 160 2.77 15.05 -7.66
N LEU A 161 1.56 15.55 -7.94
CA LEU A 161 1.31 16.90 -8.47
C LEU A 161 1.32 18.00 -7.41
N ILE A 162 0.87 17.72 -6.19
CA ILE A 162 0.82 18.71 -5.11
C ILE A 162 2.12 18.59 -4.31
N PRO A 163 3.03 19.57 -4.25
CA PRO A 163 4.33 19.43 -3.57
C PRO A 163 4.24 19.47 -2.02
N LEU A 164 3.08 19.17 -1.45
CA LEU A 164 2.78 19.13 -0.01
C LEU A 164 2.43 17.70 0.42
N ASN A 165 3.21 16.71 0.03
CA ASN A 165 3.00 15.33 0.50
C ASN A 165 4.07 14.96 1.52
N ALA A 166 3.72 14.00 2.37
CA ALA A 166 4.65 13.35 3.27
C ALA A 166 5.48 12.34 2.45
N TRP A 167 6.56 12.83 1.83
CA TRP A 167 7.65 11.99 1.32
C TRP A 167 8.75 11.97 2.38
#